data_AF-A0A960U1I6-F1
#
_entry.id   AF-A0A960U1I6-F1
#
_cell.length_a   1.000
_cell.length_b   1.000
_cell.length_c   1.000
_cell.angle_alpha   90.00
_cell.angle_beta   90.00
_cell.angle_gamma   90.00
#
_symmetry.space_group_name_H-M   'P 1'
#
loop_
_entity.id
_entity.type
_entity.pdbx_description
1 polymer ?
#
loop_
_entity_poly.entity_id
_entity_poly.type
_entity_poly.pdbx_seq_one_letter_code
_entity_poly.pdbx_strand_id
1 'polypeptide(L)'
;LGIDCRYCHTGVETSAFAGLPPTETCMTCHSQLWTNADMLEPVRSSLANGTPISWNRVHDLPDFVYFNHAIHVNKGVACTTCHGPIDTMALTWQASPLTMSWCLDCHRNPEPNLRPRKDVFDTDWQPPADIARLRALLMMEEEIHPETMTDCYVCHR
;
A
#
# COMPACT_ATOMS: atom_id res chain seq x y z
N LEU A 1 -7.11 11.67 -13.17
CA LEU A 1 -6.87 12.65 -12.08
C LEU A 1 -5.43 12.62 -11.58
N GLY A 2 -4.67 11.53 -11.78
CA GLY A 2 -3.24 11.49 -11.47
C GLY A 2 -2.94 11.74 -9.99
N ILE A 3 -3.84 11.31 -9.10
CA ILE A 3 -3.71 11.50 -7.66
C ILE A 3 -2.69 10.47 -7.16
N ASP A 4 -1.63 10.96 -6.53
CA ASP A 4 -0.63 10.12 -5.88
C ASP A 4 -1.24 9.38 -4.68
N CYS A 5 -0.86 8.11 -4.49
CA CYS A 5 -1.33 7.24 -3.41
C CYS A 5 -1.24 7.92 -2.03
N ARG A 6 -0.20 8.70 -1.80
CA ARG A 6 0.11 9.35 -0.51
C ARG A 6 -0.81 10.52 -0.18
N TYR A 7 -1.56 11.04 -1.15
CA TYR A 7 -2.56 12.08 -0.90
C TYR A 7 -3.62 11.61 0.10
N CYS A 8 -4.03 10.34 -0.02
CA CYS A 8 -4.98 9.71 0.89
C CYS A 8 -4.29 8.86 1.96
N HIS A 9 -3.19 8.18 1.61
CA HIS A 9 -2.46 7.26 2.49
C HIS A 9 -1.18 7.90 3.05
N THR A 10 -1.35 8.94 3.84
CA THR A 10 -0.26 9.82 4.29
C THR A 10 0.76 9.14 5.19
N GLY A 11 0.39 8.04 5.87
CA GLY A 11 1.26 7.29 6.77
C GLY A 11 2.13 6.24 6.07
N VAL A 12 1.94 5.99 4.77
CA VAL A 12 2.50 4.80 4.10
C VAL A 12 4.03 4.76 4.07
N GLU A 13 4.70 5.92 4.03
CA GLU A 13 6.18 6.03 4.02
C GLU A 13 6.80 6.09 5.41
N THR A 14 6.01 6.41 6.46
CA THR A 14 6.55 6.82 7.78
C THR A 14 6.05 5.97 8.94
N SER A 15 4.93 5.26 8.77
CA SER A 15 4.26 4.50 9.82
C SER A 15 4.10 3.03 9.43
N ALA A 16 3.89 2.19 10.45
CA ALA A 16 3.47 0.82 10.23
C ALA A 16 2.09 0.73 9.54
N PHE A 17 1.25 1.76 9.74
CA PHE A 17 -0.09 1.85 9.18
C PHE A 17 -0.17 2.95 8.11
N ALA A 18 -0.63 2.60 6.90
CA ALA A 18 -0.77 3.55 5.79
C ALA A 18 -1.82 4.65 6.04
N GLY A 19 -2.83 4.37 6.86
CA GLY A 19 -3.97 5.27 7.05
C GLY A 19 -5.10 5.04 6.04
N LEU A 20 -6.31 5.41 6.43
CA LEU A 20 -7.39 5.71 5.50
C LEU A 20 -7.66 7.22 5.58
N PRO A 21 -8.01 7.87 4.46
CA PRO A 21 -8.23 9.30 4.47
C PRO A 21 -9.41 9.67 5.38
N PRO A 22 -9.31 10.78 6.12
CA PRO A 22 -10.45 11.33 6.84
C PRO A 22 -11.45 11.93 5.84
N THR A 23 -12.66 12.21 6.30
CA THR A 23 -13.77 12.71 5.48
C THR A 23 -13.43 14.02 4.78
N GLU A 24 -12.64 14.87 5.44
CA GLU A 24 -12.18 16.17 4.92
C GLU A 24 -11.37 16.00 3.64
N THR A 25 -10.53 14.96 3.53
CA THR A 25 -9.76 14.67 2.33
C THR A 25 -10.67 14.38 1.13
N CYS A 26 -11.79 13.68 1.35
CA CYS A 26 -12.79 13.45 0.30
C CYS A 26 -13.49 14.76 -0.09
N MET A 27 -13.77 15.61 0.91
CA MET A 27 -14.53 16.84 0.74
C MET A 27 -13.72 18.02 0.17
N THR A 28 -12.40 17.90 0.05
CA THR A 28 -11.57 18.87 -0.68
C THR A 28 -12.05 19.06 -2.12
N CYS A 29 -12.57 17.99 -2.74
CA CYS A 29 -13.15 18.02 -4.08
C CYS A 29 -14.67 17.83 -4.05
N HIS A 30 -15.19 16.90 -3.25
CA HIS A 30 -16.61 16.54 -3.27
C HIS A 30 -17.54 17.56 -2.59
N SER A 31 -17.00 18.66 -2.06
CA SER A 31 -17.77 19.85 -1.73
C SER A 31 -18.28 20.62 -2.96
N GLN A 32 -17.70 20.39 -4.14
CA GLN A 32 -18.07 21.06 -5.40
C GLN A 32 -18.30 20.08 -6.56
N LEU A 33 -17.68 18.89 -6.51
CA LEU A 33 -17.77 17.89 -7.57
C LEU A 33 -18.67 16.73 -7.16
N TRP A 34 -19.64 16.44 -8.03
CA TRP A 34 -20.58 15.33 -7.87
C TRP A 34 -21.31 15.35 -6.51
N THR A 35 -21.58 16.56 -6.01
CA THR A 35 -22.11 16.82 -4.67
C THR A 35 -23.38 16.03 -4.34
N ASN A 36 -24.21 15.71 -5.34
CA ASN A 36 -25.47 14.98 -5.18
C ASN A 36 -25.42 13.52 -5.65
N ALA A 37 -24.23 12.96 -5.93
CA ALA A 37 -24.15 11.54 -6.29
C ALA A 37 -24.55 10.65 -5.11
N ASP A 38 -25.40 9.65 -5.37
CA ASP A 38 -25.92 8.74 -4.34
C ASP A 38 -24.79 8.01 -3.60
N MET A 39 -23.76 7.58 -4.33
CA MET A 39 -22.57 6.89 -3.80
C MET A 39 -21.81 7.70 -2.74
N LEU A 40 -21.92 9.03 -2.75
CA LEU A 40 -21.22 9.92 -1.82
C LEU A 40 -22.03 10.24 -0.56
N GLU A 41 -23.22 9.67 -0.40
CA GLU A 41 -24.05 9.90 0.78
C GLU A 41 -23.34 9.58 2.10
N PRO A 42 -22.60 8.47 2.23
CA PRO A 42 -21.84 8.19 3.46
C PRO A 42 -20.81 9.28 3.79
N VAL A 43 -20.19 9.90 2.77
CA VAL A 43 -19.19 10.97 2.96
C VAL A 43 -19.88 12.25 3.44
N ARG A 44 -21.02 12.62 2.84
CA ARG A 44 -21.80 13.80 3.25
C ARG A 44 -22.34 13.65 4.67
N SER A 45 -22.90 12.48 4.98
CA SER A 45 -23.40 12.17 6.32
C SER A 45 -22.28 12.20 7.36
N SER A 46 -21.11 11.66 7.01
CA SER A 46 -19.92 11.71 7.87
C SER A 46 -19.51 13.15 8.18
N LEU A 47 -19.48 14.03 7.16
CA LEU A 47 -19.14 15.45 7.34
C LEU A 47 -20.18 16.18 8.20
N ALA A 48 -21.48 15.96 7.93
CA ALA A 48 -22.56 16.67 8.61
C ALA A 48 -22.68 16.28 10.09
N ASN A 49 -22.46 15.01 10.41
CA ASN A 49 -22.65 14.46 11.75
C ASN A 49 -21.34 14.38 12.56
N GLY A 50 -20.18 14.63 11.94
CA GLY A 50 -18.87 14.44 12.57
C GLY A 50 -18.53 12.98 12.91
N THR A 51 -19.23 12.02 12.29
CA THR A 51 -19.00 10.59 12.51
C THR A 51 -18.08 10.04 11.41
N PRO A 52 -16.97 9.35 11.73
CA PRO A 52 -16.06 8.83 10.70
C PRO A 52 -16.74 7.83 9.75
N ILE A 53 -16.29 7.82 8.49
CA ILE A 53 -16.74 6.83 7.50
C ILE A 53 -16.38 5.42 8.00
N SER A 54 -17.36 4.52 7.99
CA SER A 54 -17.17 3.11 8.30
C SER A 54 -16.65 2.38 7.06
N TRP A 55 -15.34 2.19 7.00
CA TRP A 55 -14.68 1.50 5.90
C TRP A 55 -14.72 -0.02 6.10
N ASN A 56 -15.05 -0.74 5.03
CA ASN A 56 -14.84 -2.18 4.97
C ASN A 56 -13.39 -2.45 4.59
N ARG A 57 -12.61 -2.99 5.53
CA ARG A 57 -11.21 -3.34 5.30
C ARG A 57 -11.14 -4.60 4.42
N VAL A 58 -10.47 -4.48 3.28
CA VAL A 58 -10.30 -5.58 2.31
C VAL A 58 -9.08 -6.44 2.65
N HIS A 59 -7.99 -5.81 3.05
CA HIS A 59 -6.77 -6.48 3.50
C HIS A 59 -6.74 -6.45 5.02
N ASP A 60 -7.23 -7.53 5.63
CA ASP A 60 -7.32 -7.69 7.08
C ASP A 60 -6.42 -8.83 7.54
N LEU A 61 -5.23 -8.47 8.04
CA LEU A 61 -4.29 -9.43 8.61
C LEU A 61 -4.70 -9.72 10.06
N PRO A 62 -4.49 -10.95 10.56
CA PRO A 62 -4.78 -11.27 11.96
C PRO A 62 -4.03 -10.35 12.94
N ASP A 63 -4.65 -10.05 14.08
CA ASP A 63 -4.11 -9.10 15.08
C ASP A 63 -2.74 -9.49 15.65
N PHE A 64 -2.37 -10.78 15.59
CA PHE A 64 -1.04 -11.27 15.99
C PHE A 64 0.05 -11.06 14.92
N VAL A 65 -0.28 -10.41 13.80
CA VAL A 65 0.63 -10.05 12.72
C VAL A 65 0.87 -8.54 12.71
N TYR A 66 2.09 -8.14 13.01
CA TYR A 66 2.55 -6.76 13.05
C TYR A 66 3.15 -6.39 11.70
N PHE A 67 2.29 -5.96 10.77
CA PHE A 67 2.74 -5.46 9.47
C PHE A 67 3.18 -3.99 9.55
N ASN A 68 4.26 -3.64 8.85
CA ASN A 68 4.76 -2.27 8.79
C ASN A 68 4.85 -1.78 7.34
N HIS A 69 4.05 -0.79 6.94
CA HIS A 69 4.07 -0.27 5.56
C HIS A 69 5.38 0.44 5.22
N ALA A 70 5.85 1.32 6.11
CA ALA A 70 7.01 2.17 5.86
C ALA A 70 8.26 1.37 5.47
N ILE A 71 8.53 0.23 6.12
CA ILE A 71 9.72 -0.56 5.78
C ILE A 71 9.65 -1.12 4.36
N HIS A 72 8.49 -1.57 3.89
CA HIS A 72 8.35 -2.15 2.55
C HIS A 72 8.51 -1.09 1.46
N VAL A 73 7.81 0.04 1.63
CA VAL A 73 7.88 1.17 0.69
C VAL A 73 9.29 1.75 0.63
N ASN A 74 9.92 1.96 1.79
CA ASN A 74 11.27 2.52 1.86
C ASN A 74 12.35 1.56 1.34
N LYS A 75 12.08 0.25 1.29
CA LYS A 75 12.97 -0.76 0.69
C LYS A 75 12.62 -1.05 -0.79
N GLY A 76 11.75 -0.27 -1.42
CA GLY A 76 11.51 -0.36 -2.86
C GLY A 76 10.44 -1.38 -3.28
N VAL A 77 9.56 -1.80 -2.38
CA VAL A 77 8.43 -2.69 -2.71
C VAL A 77 7.22 -1.85 -3.16
N ALA A 78 6.78 -2.08 -4.39
CA ALA A 78 5.66 -1.36 -5.00
C ALA A 78 4.30 -1.72 -4.38
N CYS A 79 3.37 -0.75 -4.36
CA CYS A 79 2.01 -0.97 -3.89
C CYS A 79 1.31 -2.10 -4.67
N THR A 80 1.54 -2.15 -5.99
CA THR A 80 0.89 -3.10 -6.90
C THR A 80 1.32 -4.54 -6.71
N THR A 81 2.47 -4.79 -6.07
CA THR A 81 2.92 -6.14 -5.70
C THR A 81 1.98 -6.78 -4.67
N CYS A 82 1.48 -5.99 -3.72
CA CYS A 82 0.62 -6.48 -2.64
C CYS A 82 -0.87 -6.22 -2.91
N HIS A 83 -1.20 -5.06 -3.46
CA HIS A 83 -2.59 -4.62 -3.64
C HIS A 83 -3.13 -4.83 -5.06
N GLY A 84 -2.33 -5.37 -5.98
CA GLY A 84 -2.73 -5.54 -7.38
C GLY A 84 -2.86 -4.22 -8.13
N PRO A 85 -3.58 -4.19 -9.27
CA PRO A 85 -3.71 -3.00 -10.12
C PRO A 85 -4.74 -2.02 -9.55
N ILE A 86 -4.46 -1.46 -8.36
CA ILE A 86 -5.39 -0.64 -7.56
C ILE A 86 -5.93 0.59 -8.30
N ASP A 87 -5.18 1.11 -9.26
CA ASP A 87 -5.53 2.22 -10.14
C ASP A 87 -6.67 1.89 -11.12
N THR A 88 -6.82 0.61 -11.48
CA THR A 88 -7.88 0.12 -12.36
C THR A 88 -9.02 -0.60 -11.62
N MET A 89 -8.91 -0.74 -10.29
CA MET A 89 -9.95 -1.34 -9.46
C MET A 89 -11.10 -0.35 -9.22
N ALA A 90 -12.24 -0.56 -9.90
CA ALA A 90 -13.44 0.24 -9.65
C ALA A 90 -13.99 0.07 -8.22
N LEU A 91 -13.86 -1.15 -7.67
CA LEU A 91 -14.03 -1.45 -6.25
C LEU A 91 -12.82 -2.28 -5.82
N THR A 92 -12.27 -1.95 -4.66
CA THR A 92 -11.07 -2.62 -4.17
C THR A 92 -11.37 -4.07 -3.77
N TRP A 93 -10.46 -4.97 -4.12
CA TRP A 93 -10.54 -6.40 -3.76
C TRP A 93 -9.16 -6.90 -3.38
N GLN A 94 -9.11 -8.05 -2.71
CA GLN A 94 -7.85 -8.62 -2.25
C GLN A 94 -7.15 -9.33 -3.41
N ALA A 95 -6.13 -8.70 -3.98
CA ALA A 95 -5.39 -9.25 -5.12
C ALA A 95 -4.39 -10.34 -4.74
N SER A 96 -3.60 -10.07 -3.71
CA SER A 96 -2.65 -11.03 -3.16
C SER A 96 -3.23 -11.75 -1.95
N PRO A 97 -2.93 -13.04 -1.74
CA PRO A 97 -3.54 -13.81 -0.66
C PRO A 97 -3.08 -13.36 0.74
N LEU A 98 -1.93 -12.69 0.86
CA LEU A 98 -1.34 -12.20 2.11
C LEU A 98 -1.24 -13.27 3.23
N THR A 99 -1.21 -14.54 2.83
CA THR A 99 -0.95 -15.67 3.73
C THR A 99 0.50 -15.66 4.20
N MET A 100 0.79 -16.26 5.35
CA MET A 100 2.15 -16.39 5.87
C MET A 100 3.14 -16.98 4.85
N SER A 101 2.76 -18.03 4.10
CA SER A 101 3.63 -18.63 3.07
C SER A 101 3.99 -17.62 1.99
N TRP A 102 3.00 -16.90 1.47
CA TRP A 102 3.20 -15.85 0.47
C TRP A 102 4.15 -14.74 0.98
N CYS A 103 3.97 -14.28 2.22
CA CYS A 103 4.88 -13.31 2.83
C CYS A 103 6.30 -13.87 2.96
N LEU A 104 6.44 -15.10 3.45
CA LEU A 104 7.74 -15.74 3.64
C LEU A 104 8.44 -16.03 2.31
N ASP A 105 7.72 -16.39 1.26
CA ASP A 105 8.31 -16.62 -0.06
C ASP A 105 8.88 -15.30 -0.62
N CYS A 106 8.18 -14.19 -0.41
CA CYS A 106 8.71 -12.86 -0.71
C CYS A 106 9.89 -12.49 0.19
N HIS A 107 9.85 -12.77 1.50
CA HIS A 107 10.96 -12.43 2.42
C HIS A 107 12.21 -13.28 2.15
N ARG A 108 12.06 -14.53 1.67
CA ARG A 108 13.17 -15.40 1.27
C ARG A 108 13.78 -14.97 -0.07
N ASN A 109 12.97 -14.44 -0.97
CA ASN A 109 13.40 -13.98 -2.29
C ASN A 109 12.73 -12.64 -2.65
N PRO A 110 13.18 -11.52 -2.04
CA PRO A 110 12.54 -10.22 -2.22
C PRO A 110 12.93 -9.56 -3.54
N GLU A 111 14.07 -9.94 -4.11
CA GLU A 111 14.69 -9.33 -5.29
C GLU A 111 13.68 -9.11 -6.45
N PRO A 112 12.83 -10.08 -6.83
CA PRO A 112 11.87 -9.91 -7.94
C PRO A 112 10.80 -8.85 -7.71
N ASN A 113 10.65 -8.34 -6.48
CA ASN A 113 9.63 -7.37 -6.10
C ASN A 113 10.17 -5.95 -5.94
N LEU A 114 11.49 -5.77 -6.07
CA LEU A 114 12.15 -4.49 -5.88
C LEU A 114 12.08 -3.61 -7.13
N ARG A 115 11.94 -2.32 -6.88
CA ARG A 115 12.02 -1.20 -7.83
C ARG A 115 12.73 -0.02 -7.17
N PRO A 116 13.26 0.94 -7.93
CA PRO A 116 13.81 2.17 -7.35
C PRO A 116 12.74 2.88 -6.50
N ARG A 117 13.12 3.45 -5.35
CA ARG A 117 12.16 4.08 -4.42
C ARG A 117 11.24 5.11 -5.09
N LYS A 118 11.78 5.89 -6.03
CA LYS A 118 11.03 6.89 -6.80
C LYS A 118 9.90 6.30 -7.65
N ASP A 119 9.97 5.01 -7.97
CA ASP A 119 9.04 4.30 -8.84
C ASP A 119 8.08 3.37 -8.05
N VAL A 120 8.13 3.39 -6.71
CA VAL A 120 7.30 2.54 -5.83
C VAL A 120 5.80 2.84 -5.97
N PHE A 121 5.46 4.10 -6.20
CA PHE A 121 4.08 4.58 -6.38
C PHE A 121 3.66 4.65 -7.85
N ASP A 122 4.55 4.32 -8.78
CA ASP A 122 4.25 4.28 -10.21
C ASP A 122 3.56 2.94 -10.56
N THR A 123 2.26 3.02 -10.85
CA THR A 123 1.45 1.86 -11.21
C THR A 123 1.74 1.37 -12.63
N ASP A 124 2.25 2.24 -13.50
CA ASP A 124 2.55 1.95 -14.90
C ASP A 124 4.00 1.50 -15.13
N TRP A 125 4.82 1.49 -14.07
CA TRP A 125 6.23 1.15 -14.15
C TRP A 125 6.50 -0.15 -14.89
N GLN A 126 7.42 -0.07 -15.85
CA GLN A 126 7.91 -1.22 -16.61
C GLN A 126 9.36 -1.52 -16.22
N PRO A 127 9.71 -2.80 -15.99
CA PRO A 127 11.08 -3.16 -15.69
C PRO A 127 11.99 -2.82 -16.88
N PRO A 128 13.15 -2.18 -16.65
CA PRO A 128 14.14 -1.98 -17.70
C PRO A 128 14.70 -3.32 -18.19
N ALA A 129 15.32 -3.32 -19.37
CA ALA A 129 15.91 -4.53 -19.95
C ALA A 129 16.93 -5.22 -19.02
N ASP A 130 17.67 -4.44 -18.22
CA ASP A 130 18.68 -4.93 -17.27
C ASP A 130 18.13 -5.00 -15.83
N ILE A 131 16.87 -5.44 -15.67
CA ILE A 131 16.18 -5.48 -14.36
C ILE A 131 16.88 -6.38 -13.34
N ALA A 132 17.52 -7.47 -13.78
CA ALA A 132 18.24 -8.37 -12.89
C ALA A 132 19.42 -7.65 -12.20
N ARG A 133 20.24 -6.94 -12.97
CA ARG A 133 21.32 -6.12 -12.41
C ARG A 133 20.78 -5.01 -11.53
N LEU A 134 19.72 -4.33 -11.94
CA LEU A 134 19.11 -3.27 -11.14
C LEU A 134 18.67 -3.80 -9.77
N ARG A 135 18.00 -4.94 -9.72
CA ARG A 135 17.51 -5.51 -8.46
C ARG A 135 18.63 -6.00 -7.56
N ALA A 136 19.68 -6.60 -8.13
CA ALA A 136 20.89 -6.93 -7.37
C ALA A 136 21.54 -5.69 -6.75
N LEU A 137 21.59 -4.57 -7.48
CA LEU A 137 22.07 -3.29 -6.94
C LEU A 137 21.15 -2.75 -5.84
N LEU A 138 19.82 -2.80 -6.03
CA LEU A 138 18.85 -2.36 -5.03
C LEU A 138 18.95 -3.20 -3.75
N MET A 139 19.12 -4.52 -3.84
CA MET A 139 19.35 -5.38 -2.67
C MET A 139 20.53 -4.89 -1.81
N MET A 140 21.61 -4.45 -2.46
CA MET A 140 22.80 -3.93 -1.79
C MET A 140 22.62 -2.51 -1.26
N GLU A 141 22.12 -1.60 -2.09
CA GLU A 141 21.89 -0.19 -1.75
C GLU A 141 20.88 -0.03 -0.62
N GLU A 142 19.86 -0.88 -0.62
CA GLU A 142 18.81 -0.90 0.38
C GLU A 142 19.13 -1.78 1.58
N GLU A 143 20.33 -2.36 1.70
CA GLU A 143 20.72 -3.21 2.84
C GLU A 143 19.65 -4.28 3.17
N ILE A 144 19.20 -5.02 2.14
CA ILE A 144 18.15 -6.05 2.29
C ILE A 144 18.83 -7.40 2.58
N HIS A 145 18.47 -7.98 3.72
CA HIS A 145 19.10 -9.18 4.28
C HIS A 145 18.09 -10.33 4.48
N PRO A 146 17.75 -11.10 3.42
CA PRO A 146 16.75 -12.18 3.46
C PRO A 146 16.96 -13.19 4.59
N GLU A 147 18.21 -13.44 4.97
CA GLU A 147 18.61 -14.36 6.02
C GLU A 147 18.07 -14.02 7.42
N THR A 148 17.66 -12.77 7.64
CA THR A 148 17.10 -12.29 8.92
C THR A 148 15.61 -11.94 8.86
N MET A 149 15.00 -12.00 7.68
CA MET A 149 13.63 -11.50 7.46
C MET A 149 12.54 -12.54 7.74
N THR A 150 12.91 -13.79 8.06
CA THR A 150 11.97 -14.90 8.27
C THR A 150 11.82 -15.31 9.73
N ASP A 151 12.51 -14.63 10.65
CA ASP A 151 12.38 -14.91 12.07
C ASP A 151 11.01 -14.45 12.60
N CYS A 152 10.42 -15.22 13.53
CA CYS A 152 9.07 -14.95 14.02
C CYS A 152 8.90 -13.51 14.55
N TYR A 153 9.92 -12.93 15.19
CA TYR A 153 9.84 -11.58 15.78
C TYR A 153 9.71 -10.46 14.74
N VAL A 154 10.00 -10.75 13.46
CA VAL A 154 9.83 -9.80 12.36
C VAL A 154 8.35 -9.44 12.21
N CYS A 155 7.46 -10.43 12.35
CA CYS A 155 6.03 -10.28 12.10
C CYS A 155 5.14 -10.56 13.31
N HIS A 156 5.61 -11.29 14.32
CA HIS A 156 4.84 -11.70 15.49
C HIS A 156 5.48 -11.11 16.75
N ARG A 157 4.74 -10.27 17.47
CA ARG A 157 5.21 -9.56 18.67
C ARG A 157 4.22 -9.67 19.82
#